data_AF-A0A7X7A2A7-F1
#
_entry.id   AF-A0A7X7A2A7-F1
#
_cell.length_a   1.000
_cell.length_b   1.000
_cell.length_c   1.000
_cell.angle_alpha   90.00
_cell.angle_beta   90.00
_cell.angle_gamma   90.00
#
_symmetry.space_group_name_H-M   'P 1'
#
loop_
_entity.id
_entity.type
_entity.pdbx_description
1 polymer ?
#
loop_
_entity_poly.entity_id
_entity_poly.type
_entity_poly.pdbx_seq_one_letter_code
_entity_poly.pdbx_strand_id
1 'polypeptide(L)'
;MSGKLNKYYFLVFAVAFFAVAAVFENGLLKKHPEIDLIEDFQKELLKNERMLNRLMVQIDSLTVGDSFDGNFFKELYPSADQLLEKDGLGILVYKNGRLQYWSDRIFAFYDNSAALPAEEGLLVFPNGYYLSKKITSGDYEIFGLHLVKYNFRYENKYLKNSFFYKYKLPEDFGITEEESRDCFSVYNLAGEYLFSIKPLGSYLCTTKQLYKPGTLYLFGLLFLLIY
;
A
#
# COMPACT_ATOMS: atom_id res chain seq x y z
N MET A 1 -14.67 -51.87 33.62
CA MET A 1 -15.43 -51.89 32.35
C MET A 1 -14.68 -51.04 31.34
N SER A 2 -13.79 -51.65 30.55
CA SER A 2 -13.12 -50.95 29.43
C SER A 2 -13.97 -51.21 28.19
N GLY A 3 -14.75 -50.21 27.76
CA GLY A 3 -15.52 -50.30 26.53
C GLY A 3 -14.55 -50.37 25.36
N LYS A 4 -14.43 -51.54 24.71
CA LYS A 4 -13.70 -51.65 23.46
C LYS A 4 -14.39 -50.76 22.44
N LEU A 5 -13.80 -49.61 22.11
CA LEU A 5 -14.27 -48.79 21.00
C LEU A 5 -14.26 -49.65 19.73
N ASN A 6 -15.41 -49.71 19.06
CA ASN A 6 -15.54 -50.40 17.80
C ASN A 6 -14.67 -49.71 16.74
N LYS A 7 -13.83 -50.45 16.02
CA LYS A 7 -12.87 -49.87 15.05
C LYS A 7 -13.55 -48.95 14.02
N TYR A 8 -14.80 -49.22 13.67
CA TYR A 8 -15.58 -48.39 12.75
C TYR A 8 -15.82 -46.94 13.23
N TYR A 9 -15.67 -46.64 14.53
CA TYR A 9 -15.71 -45.25 15.02
C TYR A 9 -14.55 -44.42 14.46
N PHE A 10 -13.35 -45.01 14.30
CA PHE A 10 -12.20 -44.31 13.73
C PHE A 10 -12.44 -43.93 12.26
N LEU A 11 -13.11 -44.80 11.49
CA LEU A 11 -13.52 -44.51 10.12
C LEU A 11 -14.51 -43.33 10.06
N VAL A 12 -15.52 -43.31 10.95
CA VAL A 12 -16.50 -42.21 11.02
C VAL A 12 -15.82 -40.89 11.38
N PHE A 13 -14.86 -40.91 12.31
CA PHE A 13 -14.08 -39.71 12.64
C PHE A 13 -13.22 -39.24 11.46
N ALA A 14 -12.53 -40.14 10.76
CA ALA A 14 -11.74 -39.79 9.59
C ALA A 14 -12.58 -39.07 8.52
N VAL A 15 -13.76 -39.63 8.18
CA VAL A 15 -14.69 -39.04 7.21
C VAL A 15 -15.20 -37.67 7.69
N ALA A 16 -15.54 -37.53 8.97
CA ALA A 16 -15.98 -36.26 9.53
C ALA A 16 -14.88 -35.18 9.46
N PHE A 17 -13.64 -35.53 9.80
CA PHE A 17 -12.51 -34.60 9.71
C PHE A 17 -12.23 -34.16 8.27
N PHE A 18 -12.32 -35.07 7.29
CA PHE A 18 -12.19 -34.71 5.87
C PHE A 18 -13.33 -33.82 5.39
N ALA A 19 -14.58 -34.10 5.79
CA ALA A 19 -15.73 -33.27 5.42
C ALA A 19 -15.61 -31.85 6.01
N VAL A 20 -15.21 -31.74 7.29
CA VAL A 20 -14.99 -30.43 7.94
C VAL A 20 -13.82 -29.69 7.29
N ALA A 21 -12.72 -30.37 6.97
CA ALA A 21 -11.58 -29.78 6.27
C ALA A 21 -11.99 -29.21 4.90
N ALA A 22 -12.75 -29.97 4.11
CA ALA A 22 -13.22 -29.55 2.79
C ALA A 22 -14.19 -28.35 2.86
N VAL A 23 -15.09 -28.32 3.85
CA VAL A 23 -15.98 -27.17 4.07
C VAL A 23 -15.20 -25.94 4.50
N PHE A 24 -14.22 -26.08 5.39
CA PHE A 24 -13.36 -24.98 5.82
C PHE A 24 -12.49 -24.44 4.68
N GLU A 25 -11.88 -25.33 3.90
CA GLU A 25 -11.09 -24.97 2.73
C GLU A 25 -11.93 -24.22 1.69
N ASN A 26 -13.12 -24.73 1.34
CA ASN A 26 -14.02 -24.06 0.41
C ASN A 26 -14.51 -22.70 0.95
N GLY A 27 -14.76 -22.60 2.27
CA GLY A 27 -15.12 -21.34 2.91
C GLY A 27 -13.97 -20.32 2.95
N LEU A 28 -12.74 -20.78 3.14
CA LEU A 28 -11.53 -19.95 3.12
C LEU A 28 -11.19 -19.47 1.70
N LEU A 29 -11.23 -20.37 0.72
CA LEU A 29 -11.00 -20.02 -0.70
C LEU A 29 -12.04 -19.03 -1.23
N LYS A 30 -13.26 -19.02 -0.66
CA LYS A 30 -14.31 -18.05 -0.99
C LYS A 30 -14.15 -16.71 -0.26
N LYS A 31 -13.45 -16.66 0.87
CA LYS A 31 -13.16 -15.40 1.57
C LYS A 31 -11.92 -14.79 0.93
N HIS A 32 -12.11 -13.93 -0.07
CA HIS A 32 -11.05 -13.18 -0.74
C HIS A 32 -10.16 -12.43 0.29
N PRO A 33 -8.98 -12.97 0.68
CA PRO A 33 -8.15 -12.36 1.73
C PRO A 33 -7.55 -11.02 1.26
N GLU A 34 -7.60 -10.78 -0.04
CA GLU A 34 -7.23 -9.54 -0.69
C GLU A 34 -8.09 -8.37 -0.21
N ILE A 35 -9.37 -8.59 0.11
CA ILE A 35 -10.27 -7.52 0.59
C ILE A 35 -9.73 -6.91 1.89
N ASP A 36 -9.37 -7.76 2.87
CA ASP A 36 -8.83 -7.28 4.15
C ASP A 36 -7.50 -6.52 3.95
N LEU A 37 -6.63 -7.00 3.05
CA LEU A 37 -5.37 -6.34 2.71
C LEU A 37 -5.60 -4.97 2.07
N ILE A 38 -6.57 -4.87 1.17
CA ILE A 38 -6.91 -3.61 0.50
C ILE A 38 -7.59 -2.63 1.46
N GLU A 39 -8.46 -3.10 2.36
CA GLU A 39 -9.03 -2.23 3.39
C GLU A 39 -7.96 -1.64 4.30
N ASP A 40 -6.98 -2.45 4.72
CA ASP A 40 -5.86 -1.99 5.53
C ASP A 40 -4.95 -1.03 4.75
N PHE A 41 -4.71 -1.31 3.46
CA PHE A 41 -4.04 -0.39 2.55
C PHE A 41 -4.77 0.98 2.50
N GLN A 42 -6.09 0.98 2.26
CA GLN A 42 -6.91 2.18 2.18
C GLN A 42 -6.83 2.99 3.49
N LYS A 43 -6.91 2.33 4.65
CA LYS A 43 -6.81 3.00 5.96
C LYS A 43 -5.46 3.69 6.15
N GLU A 44 -4.36 3.02 5.82
CA GLU A 44 -3.02 3.62 5.93
C GLU A 44 -2.79 4.69 4.86
N LEU A 45 -3.32 4.54 3.64
CA LEU A 45 -3.26 5.58 2.60
C LEU A 45 -3.93 6.88 3.08
N LEU A 46 -5.16 6.80 3.60
CA LEU A 46 -5.91 7.95 4.12
C LEU A 46 -5.22 8.59 5.35
N LYS A 47 -4.47 7.80 6.12
CA LYS A 47 -3.67 8.33 7.23
C LYS A 47 -2.46 9.12 6.71
N ASN A 48 -1.77 8.61 5.69
CA ASN A 48 -0.65 9.32 5.07
C ASN A 48 -1.12 10.55 4.31
N GLU A 49 -2.29 10.51 3.65
CA GLU A 49 -2.90 11.70 3.03
C GLU A 49 -3.22 12.77 4.09
N ARG A 50 -3.73 12.38 5.27
CA ARG A 50 -3.91 13.32 6.39
C ARG A 50 -2.59 13.90 6.91
N MET A 51 -1.50 13.15 6.83
CA MET A 51 -0.17 13.65 7.20
C MET A 51 0.33 14.65 6.16
N LEU A 52 0.18 14.31 4.87
CA LEU A 52 0.50 15.19 3.75
C LEU A 52 -0.28 16.51 3.81
N ASN A 53 -1.60 16.46 4.02
CA ASN A 53 -2.43 17.66 4.13
C ASN A 53 -2.00 18.55 5.30
N ARG A 54 -1.65 17.96 6.45
CA ARG A 54 -1.15 18.72 7.61
C ARG A 54 0.19 19.40 7.32
N LEU A 55 1.10 18.69 6.66
CA LEU A 55 2.37 19.25 6.21
C LEU A 55 2.14 20.43 5.25
N MET A 56 1.25 20.26 4.27
CA MET A 56 0.94 21.30 3.30
C MET A 56 0.34 22.55 3.94
N VAL A 57 -0.59 22.40 4.90
CA VAL A 57 -1.15 23.53 5.67
C VAL A 57 -0.08 24.25 6.48
N GLN A 58 0.85 23.52 7.10
CA GLN A 58 1.97 24.13 7.83
C GLN A 58 2.84 24.98 6.90
N ILE A 59 3.20 24.44 5.73
CA ILE A 59 4.02 25.16 4.75
C ILE A 59 3.29 26.40 4.23
N ASP A 60 2.00 26.29 3.90
CA ASP A 60 1.18 27.41 3.42
C ASP A 60 1.22 28.58 4.40
N SER A 61 0.93 28.30 5.67
CA SER A 61 0.89 29.31 6.73
C SER A 61 2.20 30.07 6.91
N LEU A 62 3.31 29.46 6.52
CA LEU A 62 4.66 30.00 6.65
C LEU A 62 5.12 30.74 5.38
N THR A 63 4.59 30.37 4.21
CA THR A 63 4.85 31.07 2.94
C THR A 63 4.14 32.41 2.78
N VAL A 64 3.16 32.71 3.65
CA VAL A 64 2.48 34.01 3.70
C VAL A 64 3.37 35.11 4.30
N GLY A 65 4.47 34.76 4.98
CA GLY A 65 5.51 35.71 5.39
C GLY A 65 6.56 35.91 4.30
N ASP A 66 6.94 37.16 4.02
CA ASP A 66 7.82 37.63 2.92
C ASP A 66 9.23 36.97 2.77
N SER A 67 9.56 35.92 3.52
CA SER A 67 10.91 35.34 3.58
C SER A 67 10.93 33.84 3.31
N PHE A 68 10.39 33.40 2.18
CA PHE A 68 10.66 32.04 1.70
C PHE A 68 12.08 31.97 1.11
N ASP A 69 13.07 31.77 1.98
CA ASP A 69 14.39 31.30 1.60
C ASP A 69 14.45 29.78 1.84
N GLY A 70 15.09 28.99 0.97
CA GLY A 70 15.08 27.52 1.08
C GLY A 70 15.64 26.95 2.40
N ASN A 71 16.16 27.80 3.30
CA ASN A 71 16.60 27.42 4.64
C ASN A 71 15.42 27.05 5.56
N PHE A 72 14.24 27.60 5.32
CA PHE A 72 13.03 27.32 6.09
C PHE A 72 12.72 25.80 6.20
N PHE A 73 12.83 25.03 5.12
CA PHE A 73 12.59 23.58 5.21
C PHE A 73 13.65 22.82 5.99
N LYS A 74 14.90 23.33 6.00
CA LYS A 74 15.94 22.76 6.87
C LYS A 74 15.62 23.02 8.34
N GLU A 75 14.90 24.09 8.67
CA GLU A 75 14.46 24.37 10.04
C GLU A 75 13.23 23.54 10.43
N LEU A 76 12.26 23.38 9.52
CA LEU A 76 11.06 22.56 9.77
C LEU A 76 11.39 21.06 9.85
N TYR A 77 12.35 20.62 9.03
CA TYR A 77 12.83 19.25 8.96
C TYR A 77 14.37 19.25 8.95
N PRO A 78 15.01 19.34 10.14
CA PRO A 78 16.47 19.32 10.27
C PRO A 78 17.10 18.02 9.77
N SER A 79 16.30 17.01 9.45
CA SER A 79 16.72 15.79 8.77
C SER A 79 15.70 15.44 7.70
N ALA A 80 15.90 15.99 6.48
CA ALA A 80 15.05 15.71 5.33
C ALA A 80 14.96 14.19 5.02
N ASP A 81 16.04 13.45 5.27
CA ASP A 81 16.10 11.99 5.13
C ASP A 81 15.05 11.26 5.99
N GLN A 82 14.68 11.82 7.16
CA GLN A 82 13.65 11.22 8.02
C GLN A 82 12.24 11.36 7.45
N LEU A 83 11.98 12.43 6.69
CA LEU A 83 10.66 12.72 6.12
C LEU A 83 10.23 11.60 5.15
N LEU A 84 11.18 11.17 4.31
CA LEU A 84 10.97 10.10 3.36
C LEU A 84 11.06 8.71 4.00
N GLU A 85 12.16 8.39 4.68
CA GLU A 85 12.37 7.04 5.22
C GLU A 85 11.27 6.63 6.19
N LYS A 86 10.83 7.58 7.03
CA LYS A 86 9.83 7.31 8.05
C LYS A 86 8.42 7.50 7.53
N ASP A 87 8.14 8.57 6.81
CA ASP A 87 6.76 8.97 6.52
C ASP A 87 6.38 8.90 5.05
N GLY A 88 7.34 8.64 4.15
CA GLY A 88 7.09 8.54 2.72
C GLY A 88 6.84 9.88 2.06
N LEU A 89 7.10 10.98 2.78
CA LEU A 89 6.71 12.33 2.38
C LEU A 89 7.86 13.07 1.70
N GLY A 90 7.51 13.94 0.77
CA GLY A 90 8.44 14.76 -0.01
C GLY A 90 7.85 16.13 -0.35
N ILE A 91 8.72 17.08 -0.64
CA ILE A 91 8.35 18.45 -0.99
C ILE A 91 9.17 18.87 -2.21
N LEU A 92 8.49 19.44 -3.21
CA LEU A 92 9.10 20.16 -4.31
C LEU A 92 8.60 21.60 -4.28
N VAL A 93 9.51 22.55 -4.47
CA VAL A 93 9.14 23.97 -4.54
C VAL A 93 9.69 24.61 -5.78
N TYR A 94 8.79 25.24 -6.52
CA TYR A 94 9.08 25.99 -7.72
C TYR A 94 8.86 27.47 -7.45
N LYS A 95 9.69 28.32 -8.04
CA LYS A 95 9.51 29.77 -8.10
C LYS A 95 9.54 30.18 -9.55
N ASN A 96 8.49 30.88 -10.02
CA ASN A 96 8.36 31.25 -11.43
C ASN A 96 8.55 30.03 -12.37
N GLY A 97 7.97 28.90 -11.97
CA GLY A 97 8.03 27.62 -12.68
C GLY A 97 9.36 26.87 -12.61
N ARG A 98 10.39 27.38 -11.92
CA ARG A 98 11.70 26.72 -11.79
C ARG A 98 11.91 26.13 -10.41
N LEU A 99 12.36 24.89 -10.35
CA LEU A 99 12.66 24.21 -9.09
C LEU A 99 13.70 25.01 -8.27
N GLN A 100 13.35 25.35 -7.04
CA GLN A 100 14.21 26.03 -6.07
C GLN A 100 14.62 25.09 -4.93
N TYR A 101 13.76 24.13 -4.59
CA TYR A 101 14.00 23.21 -3.48
C TYR A 101 13.37 21.84 -3.75
N TRP A 102 14.06 20.78 -3.33
CA TRP A 102 13.54 19.43 -3.23
C TRP A 102 13.98 18.82 -1.89
N SER A 103 13.08 18.11 -1.21
CA SER A 103 13.36 17.56 0.12
C SER A 103 14.28 16.34 0.08
N ASP A 104 14.15 15.47 -0.92
CA ASP A 104 14.92 14.24 -1.02
C ASP A 104 15.24 13.92 -2.49
N ARG A 105 16.41 13.34 -2.73
CA ARG A 105 16.88 12.93 -4.07
C ARG A 105 16.12 11.73 -4.63
N ILE A 106 15.45 10.97 -3.77
CA ILE A 106 14.65 9.82 -4.16
C ILE A 106 13.37 10.26 -4.86
N PHE A 107 12.85 11.47 -4.64
CA PHE A 107 11.73 11.99 -5.44
C PHE A 107 12.22 12.47 -6.80
N ALA A 108 11.68 11.91 -7.86
CA ALA A 108 11.87 12.47 -9.18
C ALA A 108 11.18 13.84 -9.25
N PHE A 109 11.76 14.73 -10.05
CA PHE A 109 11.25 16.06 -10.29
C PHE A 109 11.39 16.38 -11.78
N TYR A 110 10.66 17.40 -12.21
CA TYR A 110 10.90 18.04 -13.50
C TYR A 110 11.52 19.41 -13.24
N ASP A 111 12.38 19.90 -14.13
CA ASP A 111 12.99 21.22 -13.96
C ASP A 111 11.94 22.35 -14.03
N ASN A 112 10.82 22.09 -14.71
CA ASN A 112 9.72 23.02 -14.91
C ASN A 112 8.42 22.46 -14.31
N SER A 113 7.74 23.25 -13.49
CA SER A 113 6.45 22.89 -12.89
C SER A 113 5.35 22.66 -13.92
N ALA A 114 5.44 23.23 -15.12
CA ALA A 114 4.49 23.01 -16.21
C ALA A 114 4.46 21.56 -16.72
N ALA A 115 5.48 20.75 -16.40
CA ALA A 115 5.48 19.32 -16.69
C ALA A 115 4.73 18.49 -15.63
N LEU A 116 4.39 19.09 -14.49
CA LEU A 116 3.57 18.43 -13.46
C LEU A 116 2.08 18.69 -13.74
N PRO A 117 1.21 17.70 -13.51
CA PRO A 117 -0.23 17.91 -13.49
C PRO A 117 -0.62 19.08 -12.59
N ALA A 118 -1.56 19.90 -13.05
CA ALA A 118 -2.10 21.00 -12.26
C ALA A 118 -3.00 20.51 -11.11
N GLU A 119 -3.60 19.33 -11.27
CA GLU A 119 -4.55 18.73 -10.34
C GLU A 119 -3.87 17.87 -9.28
N GLU A 120 -4.50 17.80 -8.11
CA GLU A 120 -4.12 16.91 -7.02
C GLU A 120 -4.55 15.48 -7.32
N GLY A 121 -3.86 14.49 -6.77
CA GLY A 121 -4.24 13.09 -6.94
C GLY A 121 -3.04 12.17 -7.09
N LEU A 122 -3.15 11.17 -7.97
CA LEU A 122 -2.05 10.27 -8.26
C LEU A 122 -1.15 10.86 -9.34
N LEU A 123 0.11 11.07 -9.00
CA LEU A 123 1.15 11.54 -9.90
C LEU A 123 2.14 10.42 -10.19
N VAL A 124 2.40 10.19 -11.47
CA VAL A 124 3.33 9.15 -11.94
C VAL A 124 4.65 9.80 -12.33
N PHE A 125 5.71 9.39 -11.64
CA PHE A 125 7.09 9.72 -11.99
C PHE A 125 7.84 8.49 -12.49
N PRO A 126 9.00 8.66 -13.16
CA PRO A 126 9.81 7.54 -13.67
C PRO A 126 10.29 6.52 -12.63
N ASN A 127 10.21 6.88 -11.35
CA ASN A 127 10.68 6.10 -10.20
C ASN A 127 9.53 5.60 -9.31
N GLY A 128 8.28 6.01 -9.53
CA GLY A 128 7.18 5.65 -8.65
C GLY A 128 5.88 6.40 -8.84
N TYR A 129 4.91 5.98 -8.06
CA TYR A 129 3.57 6.54 -7.94
C TYR A 129 3.48 7.33 -6.63
N TYR A 130 2.93 8.53 -6.70
CA TYR A 130 2.89 9.46 -5.57
C TYR A 130 1.52 10.09 -5.44
N LEU A 131 1.02 10.24 -4.21
CA LEU A 131 -0.07 11.19 -3.97
C LEU A 131 0.50 12.59 -3.97
N SER A 132 -0.10 13.51 -4.72
CA SER A 132 0.29 14.90 -4.82
C SER A 132 -0.76 15.83 -4.22
N LYS A 133 -0.27 16.87 -3.55
CA LYS A 133 -1.05 18.05 -3.15
C LYS A 133 -0.31 19.30 -3.62
N LYS A 134 -1.04 20.31 -4.07
CA LYS A 134 -0.44 21.52 -4.64
C LYS A 134 -0.97 22.75 -3.92
N ILE A 135 -0.05 23.64 -3.55
CA ILE A 135 -0.36 24.99 -3.07
C ILE A 135 0.35 25.99 -3.97
N THR A 136 -0.32 27.10 -4.25
CA THR A 136 0.28 28.23 -4.99
C THR A 136 0.17 29.48 -4.12
N SER A 137 1.31 30.12 -3.85
CA SER A 137 1.40 31.33 -3.03
C SER A 137 2.35 32.33 -3.69
N GLY A 138 1.78 33.41 -4.25
CA GLY A 138 2.52 34.38 -5.06
C GLY A 138 3.22 33.72 -6.25
N ASP A 139 4.53 33.92 -6.34
CA ASP A 139 5.39 33.35 -7.40
C ASP A 139 5.80 31.88 -7.14
N TYR A 140 5.36 31.29 -6.01
CA TYR A 140 5.75 29.95 -5.60
C TYR A 140 4.66 28.92 -5.87
N GLU A 141 5.07 27.76 -6.40
CA GLU A 141 4.26 26.56 -6.50
C GLU A 141 4.91 25.45 -5.67
N ILE A 142 4.17 24.93 -4.69
CA ILE A 142 4.66 23.96 -3.72
C ILE A 142 3.88 22.67 -3.91
N PHE A 143 4.60 21.58 -4.17
CA PHE A 143 4.05 20.25 -4.30
C PHE A 143 4.48 19.40 -3.12
N GLY A 144 3.50 18.93 -2.35
CA GLY A 144 3.69 17.88 -1.38
C GLY A 144 3.46 16.53 -2.03
N LEU A 145 4.34 15.59 -1.76
CA LEU A 145 4.31 14.24 -2.33
C LEU A 145 4.27 13.22 -1.21
N HIS A 146 3.51 12.14 -1.41
CA HIS A 146 3.57 10.95 -0.58
C HIS A 146 3.78 9.72 -1.46
N LEU A 147 4.85 8.96 -1.23
CA LEU A 147 5.16 7.75 -1.99
C LEU A 147 4.10 6.68 -1.77
N VAL A 148 3.46 6.24 -2.86
CA VAL A 148 2.52 5.13 -2.87
C VAL A 148 3.25 3.80 -3.15
N LYS A 149 3.98 3.77 -4.27
CA LYS A 149 4.69 2.59 -4.75
C LYS A 149 5.91 2.98 -5.59
N TYR A 150 7.04 2.33 -5.35
CA TYR A 150 8.21 2.44 -6.23
C TYR A 150 7.96 1.73 -7.56
N ASN A 151 8.44 2.34 -8.64
CA ASN A 151 8.29 1.85 -10.01
C ASN A 151 9.56 2.13 -10.83
N PHE A 152 10.66 1.52 -10.42
CA PHE A 152 11.94 1.54 -11.12
C PHE A 152 11.90 0.65 -12.36
N ARG A 153 12.48 1.16 -13.45
CA ARG A 153 12.69 0.40 -14.69
C ARG A 153 13.58 -0.83 -14.50
N TYR A 154 14.51 -0.77 -13.55
CA TYR A 154 15.46 -1.84 -13.25
C TYR A 154 15.52 -2.07 -11.74
N GLU A 155 15.27 -3.31 -11.35
CA GLU A 155 15.36 -3.75 -9.95
C GLU A 155 16.71 -4.41 -9.67
N ASN A 156 17.21 -4.24 -8.45
CA ASN A 156 18.42 -4.88 -7.95
C ASN A 156 18.33 -5.08 -6.43
N LYS A 157 19.43 -5.48 -5.78
CA LYS A 157 19.42 -5.73 -4.33
C LYS A 157 19.17 -4.49 -3.46
N TYR A 158 19.23 -3.28 -4.03
CA TYR A 158 18.97 -2.00 -3.37
C TYR A 158 17.68 -1.33 -3.85
N LEU A 159 17.31 -1.50 -5.12
CA LEU A 159 16.12 -0.91 -5.72
C LEU A 159 15.09 -2.00 -6.00
N LYS A 160 13.92 -1.90 -5.36
CA LYS A 160 12.81 -2.84 -5.53
C LYS A 160 11.51 -2.11 -5.76
N ASN A 161 10.66 -2.70 -6.59
CA ASN A 161 9.32 -2.19 -6.89
C ASN A 161 8.32 -2.66 -5.84
N SER A 162 8.32 -1.97 -4.70
CA SER A 162 7.41 -2.26 -3.60
C SER A 162 6.49 -1.09 -3.30
N PHE A 163 5.34 -1.39 -2.70
CA PHE A 163 4.54 -0.37 -2.02
C PHE A 163 5.33 0.24 -0.86
N PHE A 164 4.95 1.44 -0.46
CA PHE A 164 5.52 2.06 0.74
C PHE A 164 5.36 1.12 1.94
N TYR A 165 6.43 0.96 2.72
CA TYR A 165 6.57 -0.16 3.67
C TYR A 165 5.45 -0.25 4.73
N LYS A 166 4.81 0.88 5.08
CA LYS A 166 3.69 0.91 6.04
C LYS A 166 2.40 0.29 5.50
N TYR A 167 2.25 0.16 4.18
CA TYR A 167 1.04 -0.36 3.56
C TYR A 167 0.88 -1.87 3.65
N LYS A 168 1.98 -2.61 3.90
CA LYS A 168 1.97 -4.08 4.03
C LYS A 168 1.30 -4.81 2.86
N LEU A 169 1.21 -4.15 1.70
CA LEU A 169 0.64 -4.72 0.49
C LEU A 169 1.76 -5.46 -0.28
N PRO A 170 1.56 -6.72 -0.69
CA PRO A 170 2.57 -7.47 -1.44
C PRO A 170 3.01 -6.79 -2.74
N GLU A 171 4.26 -7.04 -3.15
CA GLU A 171 4.84 -6.48 -4.38
C GLU A 171 4.07 -6.93 -5.63
N ASP A 172 3.46 -8.11 -5.56
CA ASP A 172 2.62 -8.75 -6.57
C ASP A 172 1.31 -8.00 -6.84
N PHE A 173 1.01 -6.88 -6.19
CA PHE A 173 -0.12 -6.01 -6.55
C PHE A 173 0.33 -4.87 -7.48
N GLY A 174 -0.46 -4.57 -8.50
CA GLY A 174 -0.25 -3.48 -9.43
C GLY A 174 -1.22 -2.32 -9.20
N ILE A 175 -0.81 -1.12 -9.61
CA ILE A 175 -1.68 0.06 -9.71
C ILE A 175 -2.18 0.16 -11.16
N THR A 176 -3.47 0.44 -11.35
CA THR A 176 -4.11 0.60 -12.65
C THR A 176 -5.17 1.70 -12.58
N GLU A 177 -5.44 2.38 -13.70
CA GLU A 177 -6.54 3.36 -13.81
C GLU A 177 -7.86 2.69 -14.22
N GLU A 178 -7.84 1.38 -14.46
CA GLU A 178 -9.01 0.61 -14.87
C GLU A 178 -9.92 0.27 -13.68
N GLU A 179 -11.19 0.61 -13.80
CA GLU A 179 -12.26 0.09 -12.95
C GLU A 179 -12.79 -1.22 -13.57
N SER A 180 -12.41 -2.35 -13.01
CA SER A 180 -12.90 -3.67 -13.41
C SER A 180 -13.34 -4.48 -12.20
N ARG A 181 -14.08 -5.58 -12.42
CA ARG A 181 -14.55 -6.44 -11.31
C ARG A 181 -13.43 -7.09 -10.50
N ASP A 182 -12.23 -7.20 -11.08
CA ASP A 182 -11.05 -7.79 -10.44
C ASP A 182 -10.08 -6.73 -9.92
N CYS A 183 -10.51 -5.46 -9.94
CA CYS A 183 -9.78 -4.32 -9.43
C CYS A 183 -10.43 -3.82 -8.14
N PHE A 184 -9.61 -3.35 -7.21
CA PHE A 184 -10.07 -2.70 -6.00
C PHE A 184 -9.83 -1.19 -6.09
N SER A 185 -10.91 -0.41 -6.13
CA SER A 185 -10.84 1.04 -6.20
C SER A 185 -10.34 1.65 -4.90
N VAL A 186 -9.44 2.62 -5.04
CA VAL A 186 -8.82 3.38 -3.96
C VAL A 186 -9.28 4.82 -4.05
N TYR A 187 -9.65 5.39 -2.90
CA TYR A 187 -10.23 6.72 -2.81
C TYR A 187 -9.40 7.64 -1.92
N ASN A 188 -9.49 8.94 -2.15
CA ASN A 188 -8.90 9.95 -1.27
C ASN A 188 -9.81 10.25 -0.05
N LEU A 189 -9.37 11.16 0.82
CA LEU A 189 -10.16 11.61 1.97
C LEU A 189 -11.49 12.30 1.61
N ALA A 190 -11.60 12.87 0.42
CA ALA A 190 -12.82 13.48 -0.09
C ALA A 190 -13.80 12.44 -0.69
N GLY A 191 -13.39 11.17 -0.79
CA GLY A 191 -14.16 10.11 -1.42
C GLY A 191 -14.06 10.09 -2.95
N GLU A 192 -13.13 10.86 -3.51
CA GLU A 192 -12.86 10.88 -4.95
C GLU A 192 -11.93 9.74 -5.32
N TYR A 193 -12.15 9.15 -6.49
CA TYR A 193 -11.35 8.05 -7.01
C TYR A 193 -9.93 8.52 -7.31
N LEU A 194 -8.93 7.74 -6.88
CA LEU A 194 -7.52 8.00 -7.18
C LEU A 194 -6.97 7.03 -8.23
N PHE A 195 -7.15 5.73 -7.98
CA PHE A 195 -6.67 4.64 -8.82
C PHE A 195 -7.27 3.33 -8.34
N SER A 196 -6.99 2.24 -9.05
CA SER A 196 -7.34 0.89 -8.66
C SER A 196 -6.10 0.04 -8.39
N ILE A 197 -6.23 -0.94 -7.51
CA ILE A 197 -5.23 -1.95 -7.22
C ILE A 197 -5.70 -3.29 -7.77
N LYS A 198 -4.81 -4.06 -8.40
CA LYS A 198 -5.10 -5.42 -8.86
C LYS A 198 -3.97 -6.40 -8.55
N PRO A 199 -4.25 -7.65 -8.19
CA PRO A 199 -3.22 -8.68 -8.08
C PRO A 199 -2.62 -8.99 -9.46
N LEU A 200 -1.29 -9.00 -9.56
CA LEU A 200 -0.50 -9.37 -10.73
C LEU A 200 -0.09 -10.85 -10.58
N GLY A 201 -1.03 -11.76 -10.81
CA GLY A 201 -0.77 -13.19 -10.74
C GLY A 201 -2.04 -14.02 -10.58
N SER A 202 -1.94 -15.33 -10.82
CA SER A 202 -3.11 -16.22 -10.87
C SER A 202 -3.53 -16.80 -9.51
N TYR A 203 -2.73 -16.71 -8.43
CA TYR A 203 -3.07 -17.35 -7.16
C TYR A 203 -2.42 -16.66 -5.94
N LEU A 204 -3.16 -15.78 -5.26
CA LEU A 204 -2.83 -15.34 -3.90
C LEU A 204 -3.47 -16.28 -2.86
N CYS A 205 -3.23 -17.58 -2.98
CA CYS A 205 -3.46 -18.47 -1.84
C CYS A 205 -2.37 -18.18 -0.82
N THR A 206 -2.68 -17.32 0.16
CA THR A 206 -1.79 -17.05 1.29
C THR A 206 -1.50 -18.38 1.98
N THR A 207 -0.30 -18.94 1.79
CA THR A 207 0.12 -20.27 2.26
C THR A 207 -0.13 -20.50 3.75
N LYS A 208 -0.17 -19.42 4.54
CA LYS A 208 -0.48 -19.48 5.97
C LYS A 208 -1.93 -19.89 6.27
N GLN A 209 -2.88 -19.60 5.40
CA GLN A 209 -4.29 -19.96 5.59
C GLN A 209 -4.55 -21.45 5.33
N LEU A 210 -3.66 -22.12 4.59
CA LEU A 210 -3.77 -23.54 4.26
C LEU A 210 -3.32 -24.48 5.39
N TYR A 211 -2.60 -23.97 6.40
CA TYR A 211 -2.19 -24.79 7.56
C TYR A 211 -3.40 -25.30 8.35
N LYS A 212 -4.49 -24.53 8.46
CA LYS A 212 -5.68 -24.94 9.25
C LYS A 212 -6.47 -26.08 8.58
N PRO A 213 -6.81 -26.02 7.27
CA PRO A 213 -7.34 -27.18 6.57
C PRO A 213 -6.33 -28.34 6.57
N GLY A 214 -5.04 -28.06 6.36
CA GLY A 214 -3.98 -29.07 6.32
C GLY A 214 -3.85 -29.89 7.60
N THR A 215 -3.97 -29.28 8.78
CA THR A 215 -3.97 -30.03 10.05
C THR A 215 -5.22 -30.90 10.21
N LEU A 216 -6.39 -30.43 9.76
CA LEU A 216 -7.61 -31.23 9.77
C LEU A 216 -7.52 -32.45 8.85
N TYR A 217 -6.95 -32.29 7.65
CA TYR A 217 -6.64 -33.42 6.76
C TYR A 217 -5.66 -34.40 7.40
N LEU A 218 -4.64 -33.90 8.10
CA LEU A 218 -3.67 -34.75 8.81
C LEU A 218 -4.34 -35.58 9.91
N PHE A 219 -5.23 -34.99 10.71
CA PHE A 219 -5.99 -35.72 11.72
C PHE A 219 -6.90 -36.79 11.09
N GLY A 220 -7.58 -36.47 9.99
CA GLY A 220 -8.37 -37.44 9.24
C GLY A 220 -7.53 -38.64 8.76
N LEU A 221 -6.31 -38.39 8.28
CA LEU A 221 -5.38 -39.42 7.84
C LEU A 221 -4.87 -40.29 9.00
N LEU A 222 -4.56 -39.70 10.16
CA LEU A 222 -4.15 -40.44 11.35
C LEU A 222 -5.27 -41.37 11.85
N PHE A 223 -6.52 -40.92 11.86
CA PHE A 223 -7.66 -41.77 12.21
C PHE A 223 -7.87 -42.92 11.22
N LEU A 224 -7.58 -42.70 9.93
CA LEU A 224 -7.64 -43.74 8.91
C LEU A 224 -6.51 -44.77 9.05
N LEU A 225 -5.32 -44.36 9.48
CA LEU A 225 -4.20 -45.27 9.74
C LEU A 225 -4.38 -46.13 11.00
N ILE A 226 -5.17 -45.66 11.98
CA ILE A 226 -5.47 -46.39 13.23
C ILE A 226 -6.61 -47.41 13.05
N TYR A 227 -7.46 -47.22 12.03
CA TYR A 227 -8.54 -48.14 11.64
C TYR A 227 -8.02 -49.45 11.06
#